data_AF-A0A6I6MMC5-F1
#
_entry.id   AF-A0A6I6MMC5-F1
#
_cell.length_a   1.000
_cell.length_b   1.000
_cell.length_c   1.000
_cell.angle_alpha   90.00
_cell.angle_beta   90.00
_cell.angle_gamma   90.00
#
_symmetry.space_group_name_H-M   'P 1'
#
loop_
_entity.id
_entity.type
_entity.pdbx_description
1 polymer ?
#
loop_
_entity_poly.entity_id
_entity_poly.type
_entity_poly.pdbx_seq_one_letter_code
_entity_poly.pdbx_strand_id
1 'polypeptide(L)'
;MRLIASLALAAALAACSPPSSPTPEAPSAESATLAPDATLTTVSAPAANARVTSPLAVTGTAPANWYFENQFPVRLVDAQGVEIAMAPATPRVNWTENAEPKEFDAQLSFSVTRETPATLVLQEDMPGEGEAPREVRVPVILAPN
;
A
#
# COMPACT_ATOMS: atom_id res chain seq x y z
N MET A 1 -73.31 -29.54 34.94
CA MET A 1 -72.42 -28.46 35.41
C MET A 1 -71.20 -28.45 34.51
N ARG A 2 -70.69 -27.25 34.20
CA ARG A 2 -69.77 -26.89 33.10
C ARG A 2 -68.38 -27.57 33.14
N LEU A 3 -67.60 -27.32 32.07
CA LEU A 3 -66.11 -27.28 31.96
C LEU A 3 -65.49 -28.62 31.45
N ILE A 4 -64.59 -28.74 30.46
CA ILE A 4 -63.60 -27.92 29.71
C ILE A 4 -63.29 -28.72 28.42
N ALA A 5 -63.44 -28.23 27.17
CA ALA A 5 -62.58 -27.32 26.40
C ALA A 5 -61.11 -27.77 26.19
N SER A 6 -60.85 -28.46 25.05
CA SER A 6 -59.70 -28.29 24.12
C SER A 6 -58.25 -28.42 24.66
N LEU A 7 -57.17 -28.73 23.93
CA LEU A 7 -56.87 -28.83 22.50
C LEU A 7 -55.52 -29.54 22.31
N ALA A 8 -55.46 -30.38 21.27
CA ALA A 8 -54.35 -30.76 20.39
C ALA A 8 -52.94 -31.08 20.92
N LEU A 9 -52.62 -32.37 20.80
CA LEU A 9 -51.29 -32.92 20.61
C LEU A 9 -50.85 -32.69 19.16
N ALA A 10 -49.62 -32.20 18.98
CA ALA A 10 -48.97 -32.01 17.69
C ALA A 10 -48.68 -33.34 16.99
N ALA A 11 -48.92 -33.40 15.68
CA ALA A 11 -48.30 -34.38 14.79
C ALA A 11 -48.16 -33.78 13.40
N ALA A 12 -46.92 -33.43 13.04
CA ALA A 12 -46.54 -32.98 11.72
C ALA A 12 -46.53 -34.17 10.74
N LEU A 13 -47.18 -34.03 9.59
CA LEU A 13 -47.12 -34.99 8.49
C LEU A 13 -46.69 -34.27 7.21
N ALA A 14 -45.43 -34.57 6.84
CA ALA A 14 -44.82 -34.62 5.52
C ALA A 14 -45.57 -33.97 4.35
N ALA A 15 -45.08 -32.80 3.92
CA ALA A 15 -45.25 -32.34 2.55
C ALA A 15 -44.07 -32.84 1.71
N CYS A 16 -44.37 -33.69 0.72
CA CYS A 16 -43.46 -34.11 -0.34
C CYS A 16 -43.18 -32.91 -1.27
N SER A 17 -41.93 -32.45 -1.34
CA SER A 17 -41.46 -31.59 -2.43
C SER A 17 -40.63 -32.43 -3.41
N PRO A 18 -40.79 -32.25 -4.74
CA PRO A 18 -39.96 -32.95 -5.72
C PRO A 18 -38.51 -32.41 -5.71
N PRO A 19 -37.50 -33.23 -6.04
CA PRO A 19 -36.14 -32.73 -6.21
C PRO A 19 -36.03 -31.96 -7.53
N SER A 20 -35.77 -30.64 -7.46
CA SER A 20 -35.23 -29.91 -8.61
C SER A 20 -33.76 -30.27 -8.77
N SER A 21 -33.41 -30.89 -9.89
CA SER A 21 -32.03 -31.12 -10.30
C SER A 21 -31.26 -29.80 -10.39
N PRO A 22 -29.99 -29.71 -9.94
CA PRO A 22 -29.16 -28.58 -10.28
C PRO A 22 -28.77 -28.66 -11.75
N THR A 23 -29.18 -27.67 -12.54
CA THR A 23 -28.60 -27.36 -13.85
C THR A 23 -27.13 -27.00 -13.65
N PRO A 24 -26.18 -27.49 -14.47
CA PRO A 24 -24.81 -26.99 -14.46
C PRO A 24 -24.84 -25.55 -14.99
N GLU A 25 -24.82 -24.58 -14.09
CA GLU A 25 -24.53 -23.19 -14.43
C GLU A 25 -23.07 -23.14 -14.88
N ALA A 26 -22.87 -22.80 -16.15
CA ALA A 26 -21.56 -22.60 -16.74
C ALA A 26 -20.74 -21.64 -15.88
N PRO A 27 -19.40 -21.79 -15.79
CA PRO A 27 -18.58 -20.86 -15.05
C PRO A 27 -18.70 -19.50 -15.72
N SER A 28 -19.53 -18.65 -15.12
CA SER A 28 -19.57 -17.23 -15.38
C SER A 28 -18.16 -16.74 -15.06
N ALA A 29 -17.46 -16.28 -16.09
CA ALA A 29 -16.12 -15.75 -15.96
C ALA A 29 -16.15 -14.62 -14.92
N GLU A 30 -15.68 -14.93 -13.71
CA GLU A 30 -15.17 -13.93 -12.79
C GLU A 30 -14.04 -13.24 -13.54
N SER A 31 -14.39 -12.11 -14.15
CA SER A 31 -13.45 -11.05 -14.44
C SER A 31 -12.70 -10.78 -13.14
N ALA A 32 -11.50 -11.34 -13.04
CA ALA A 32 -10.54 -10.95 -12.03
C ALA A 32 -10.28 -9.45 -12.23
N THR A 33 -11.04 -8.63 -11.51
CA THR A 33 -10.63 -7.29 -11.15
C THR A 33 -9.28 -7.46 -10.47
N LEU A 34 -8.22 -7.13 -11.20
CA LEU A 34 -6.89 -6.93 -10.63
C LEU A 34 -7.07 -5.86 -9.56
N ALA A 35 -7.01 -6.26 -8.29
CA ALA A 35 -6.85 -5.31 -7.20
C ALA A 35 -5.62 -4.44 -7.53
N PRO A 36 -5.69 -3.11 -7.37
CA PRO A 36 -4.49 -2.29 -7.48
C PRO A 36 -3.44 -2.86 -6.52
N ASP A 37 -2.21 -2.95 -6.99
CA ASP A 37 -1.07 -3.52 -6.30
C ASP A 37 -0.81 -2.74 -4.99
N ALA A 38 -1.54 -3.10 -3.93
CA ALA A 38 -1.49 -2.44 -2.61
C ALA A 38 -0.18 -2.74 -1.86
N THR A 39 0.82 -3.29 -2.55
CA THR A 39 2.05 -3.81 -1.97
C THR A 39 3.22 -2.84 -2.03
N LEU A 40 3.14 -1.76 -2.82
CA LEU A 40 4.26 -0.83 -3.04
C LEU A 40 3.98 0.57 -2.50
N THR A 41 5.06 1.20 -2.04
CA THR A 41 5.10 2.62 -1.65
C THR A 41 4.69 3.51 -2.83
N THR A 42 3.99 4.61 -2.54
CA THR A 42 3.63 5.62 -3.52
C THR A 42 4.28 6.96 -3.15
N VAL A 43 4.75 7.69 -4.16
CA VAL A 43 5.32 9.03 -3.99
C VAL A 43 4.30 10.05 -4.46
N SER A 44 3.82 10.90 -3.55
CA SER A 44 2.92 12.02 -3.87
C SER A 44 3.69 13.26 -4.32
N ALA A 45 4.86 13.50 -3.74
CA ALA A 45 5.78 14.54 -4.17
C ALA A 45 7.24 14.11 -3.92
N PRO A 46 8.18 14.45 -4.81
CA PRO A 46 7.98 15.16 -6.09
C PRO A 46 7.36 14.26 -7.17
N ALA A 47 6.78 14.89 -8.20
CA ALA A 47 6.36 14.17 -9.40
C ALA A 47 7.57 13.68 -10.22
N ALA A 48 7.38 12.63 -11.02
CA ALA A 48 8.42 12.15 -11.93
C ALA A 48 8.89 13.26 -12.88
N ASN A 49 10.21 13.34 -13.07
CA ASN A 49 10.95 14.35 -13.81
C ASN A 49 10.79 15.78 -13.30
N ALA A 50 10.26 15.98 -12.09
CA ALA A 50 10.16 17.30 -11.50
C ALA A 50 11.55 17.92 -11.35
N ARG A 51 11.63 19.23 -11.64
CA ARG A 51 12.79 20.05 -11.33
C ARG A 51 12.70 20.51 -9.88
N VAL A 52 13.65 20.12 -9.05
CA VAL A 52 13.60 20.29 -7.58
C VAL A 52 14.85 20.99 -7.05
N THR A 53 14.68 21.76 -5.98
CA THR A 53 15.73 22.49 -5.27
C THR A 53 15.94 21.90 -3.87
N SER A 54 17.03 22.30 -3.20
CA SER A 54 17.36 21.84 -1.85
C SER A 54 16.77 22.80 -0.79
N PRO A 55 16.24 22.31 0.35
CA PRO A 55 15.97 20.90 0.64
C PRO A 55 14.79 20.37 -0.19
N LEU A 56 14.90 19.12 -0.63
CA LEU A 56 13.81 18.41 -1.30
C LEU A 56 12.90 17.77 -0.24
N ALA A 57 11.66 18.25 -0.17
CA ALA A 57 10.60 17.57 0.56
C ALA A 57 10.06 16.40 -0.27
N VAL A 58 10.05 15.21 0.34
CA VAL A 58 9.47 13.99 -0.25
C VAL A 58 8.30 13.57 0.61
N THR A 59 7.17 13.26 -0.01
CA THR A 59 5.97 12.80 0.70
C THR A 59 5.27 11.71 -0.08
N GLY A 60 4.53 10.86 0.63
CA GLY A 60 3.81 9.77 0.02
C GLY A 60 3.19 8.85 1.05
N THR A 61 2.88 7.62 0.63
CA THR A 61 2.40 6.56 1.52
C THR A 61 3.22 5.30 1.32
N ALA A 62 3.54 4.59 2.40
CA ALA A 62 4.26 3.32 2.38
C ALA A 62 3.52 2.29 3.24
N PRO A 63 3.51 1.00 2.85
CA PRO A 63 3.04 -0.08 3.71
C PRO A 63 3.81 -0.11 5.04
N ALA A 64 3.19 -0.49 6.16
CA ALA A 64 3.90 -0.57 7.44
C ALA A 64 5.15 -1.46 7.42
N ASN A 65 5.16 -2.52 6.60
CA ASN A 65 6.31 -3.43 6.52
C ASN A 65 7.53 -2.84 5.79
N TRP A 66 7.44 -1.62 5.24
CA TRP A 66 8.61 -0.90 4.77
C TRP A 66 9.44 -0.28 5.90
N TYR A 67 8.81 -0.01 7.04
CA TYR A 67 9.41 0.73 8.14
C TYR A 67 10.12 -0.23 9.10
N PHE A 68 11.35 0.10 9.47
CA PHE A 68 12.05 -0.47 10.61
C PHE A 68 12.40 0.65 11.58
N GLU A 69 12.15 0.45 12.88
CA GLU A 69 12.33 1.49 13.91
C GLU A 69 11.67 2.85 13.56
N ASN A 70 10.48 2.80 12.95
CA ASN A 70 9.70 3.97 12.48
C ASN A 70 10.34 4.79 11.36
N GLN A 71 11.22 4.19 10.55
CA GLN A 71 11.78 4.86 9.38
C GLN A 71 12.10 3.90 8.25
N PHE A 72 12.37 4.45 7.06
CA PHE A 72 13.03 3.76 5.97
C PHE A 72 13.88 4.73 5.15
N PRO A 73 14.93 4.28 4.44
CA PRO A 73 15.82 5.17 3.71
C PRO A 73 15.19 5.73 2.43
N VAL A 74 15.39 7.04 2.23
CA VAL A 74 15.15 7.74 0.96
C VAL A 74 16.47 8.33 0.48
N ARG A 75 16.83 8.07 -0.78
CA ARG A 75 18.11 8.46 -1.37
C ARG A 75 17.91 9.22 -2.67
N LEU A 76 18.80 10.17 -2.95
CA LEU A 76 19.05 10.68 -4.29
C LEU A 76 20.31 10.01 -4.82
N VAL A 77 20.21 9.37 -5.98
CA VAL A 77 21.35 8.76 -6.68
C VAL A 77 21.54 9.36 -8.06
N ASP A 78 22.80 9.45 -8.51
CA ASP A 78 23.12 9.90 -9.87
C ASP A 78 22.89 8.80 -10.93
N ALA A 79 23.25 9.09 -12.18
CA ALA A 79 23.11 8.16 -13.30
C ALA A 79 24.03 6.92 -13.19
N GLN A 80 25.06 6.97 -12.35
CA GLN A 80 25.96 5.85 -12.07
C GLN A 80 25.52 5.06 -10.82
N GLY A 81 24.44 5.49 -10.16
CA GLY A 81 23.95 4.90 -8.91
C GLY A 81 24.72 5.36 -7.67
N VAL A 82 25.57 6.39 -7.79
CA VAL A 82 26.29 6.98 -6.65
C VAL A 82 25.32 7.85 -5.86
N GLU A 83 25.32 7.68 -4.54
CA GLU A 83 24.48 8.47 -3.65
C GLU A 83 24.95 9.94 -3.59
N ILE A 84 24.00 10.85 -3.84
CA ILE A 84 24.18 12.30 -3.73
C ILE A 84 23.75 12.78 -2.34
N ALA A 85 22.63 12.23 -1.83
CA ALA A 85 22.08 12.55 -0.51
C ALA A 85 21.18 11.40 -0.03
N MET A 86 21.02 11.27 1.28
CA MET A 86 20.08 10.36 1.92
C MET A 86 19.42 11.04 3.12
N ALA A 87 18.16 10.70 3.37
CA ALA A 87 17.46 11.04 4.60
C ALA A 87 16.49 9.91 4.97
N PRO A 88 16.17 9.74 6.27
CA PRO A 88 15.09 8.84 6.66
C PRO A 88 13.73 9.44 6.28
N ALA A 89 12.82 8.60 5.79
CA ALA A 89 11.40 8.88 5.77
C ALA A 89 10.76 8.38 7.06
N THR A 90 9.96 9.24 7.69
CA THR A 90 9.25 8.94 8.94
C THR A 90 7.75 9.00 8.72
N PRO A 91 6.95 8.18 9.44
CA PRO A 91 5.50 8.24 9.33
C PRO A 91 4.94 9.55 9.90
N ARG A 92 3.96 10.15 9.21
CA ARG A 92 3.27 11.38 9.65
C ARG A 92 2.19 11.15 10.69
N VAL A 93 1.50 10.02 10.58
CA VAL A 93 0.48 9.60 11.54
C VAL A 93 1.15 8.93 12.74
N ASN A 94 0.51 8.99 13.91
CA ASN A 94 1.02 8.28 15.08
C ASN A 94 1.17 6.79 14.74
N TRP A 95 2.31 6.19 15.07
CA TRP A 95 2.62 4.80 14.75
C TRP A 95 1.51 3.82 15.19
N THR A 96 0.83 4.15 16.30
CA THR A 96 -0.23 3.34 16.93
C THR A 96 -1.56 3.39 16.19
N GLU A 97 -1.72 4.29 15.21
CA GLU A 97 -2.93 4.34 14.41
C GLU A 97 -2.93 3.20 13.39
N ASN A 98 -4.06 2.48 13.30
CA ASN A 98 -4.27 1.35 12.37
C ASN A 98 -4.43 1.80 10.90
N ALA A 99 -3.88 2.96 10.52
CA ALA A 99 -3.88 3.45 9.16
C ALA A 99 -2.85 2.65 8.34
N GLU A 100 -3.33 1.99 7.28
CA GLU A 100 -2.55 1.30 6.27
C GLU A 100 -3.07 1.70 4.88
N PRO A 101 -2.20 2.18 3.96
CA PRO A 101 -0.77 2.47 4.16
C PRO A 101 -0.53 3.71 5.05
N LYS A 102 0.69 3.85 5.57
CA LYS A 102 1.11 4.99 6.41
C LYS A 102 1.68 6.11 5.56
N GLU A 103 1.20 7.33 5.77
CA GLU A 103 1.82 8.52 5.17
C GLU A 103 3.23 8.74 5.73
N PHE A 104 4.16 9.18 4.88
CA PHE A 104 5.50 9.58 5.30
C PHE A 104 5.88 10.97 4.78
N ASP A 105 6.88 11.54 5.45
CA ASP A 105 7.67 12.65 4.94
C ASP A 105 9.18 12.40 5.12
N ALA A 106 9.97 12.99 4.23
CA ALA A 106 11.42 13.06 4.33
C ALA A 106 11.92 14.41 3.78
N GLN A 107 13.09 14.86 4.25
CA GLN A 107 13.76 16.04 3.70
C GLN A 107 15.20 15.71 3.33
N LEU A 108 15.51 15.77 2.03
CA LEU A 108 16.87 15.57 1.53
C LEU A 108 17.55 16.91 1.27
N SER A 109 18.69 17.12 1.92
CA SER A 109 19.57 18.26 1.64
C SER A 109 20.65 17.84 0.64
N PHE A 110 20.78 18.56 -0.46
CA PHE A 110 21.81 18.34 -1.47
C PHE A 110 22.40 19.67 -1.96
N SER A 111 23.53 19.59 -2.69
CA SER A 111 24.14 20.72 -3.38
C SER A 111 24.60 20.30 -4.76
N VAL A 112 24.23 21.07 -5.79
CA VAL A 112 24.65 20.87 -7.18
C VAL A 112 25.02 22.22 -7.79
N THR A 113 25.98 22.23 -8.72
CA THR A 113 26.45 23.46 -9.39
C THR A 113 25.81 23.69 -10.75
N ARG A 114 25.07 22.71 -11.26
CA ARG A 114 24.31 22.74 -12.50
C ARG A 114 23.12 21.80 -12.38
N GLU A 115 22.19 21.89 -13.33
CA GLU A 115 21.11 20.90 -13.41
C GLU A 115 21.67 19.49 -13.55
N THR A 116 21.26 18.61 -12.65
CA THR A 116 21.80 17.26 -12.53
C THR A 116 20.66 16.25 -12.53
N PRO A 117 20.53 15.40 -13.56
CA PRO A 117 19.59 14.28 -13.53
C PRO A 117 19.93 13.34 -12.37
N ALA A 118 18.91 12.99 -11.59
CA ALA A 118 19.03 12.07 -10.47
C ALA A 118 17.81 11.16 -10.40
N THR A 119 17.93 10.10 -9.60
CA THR A 119 16.80 9.24 -9.23
C THR A 119 16.58 9.33 -7.73
N LEU A 120 15.37 9.70 -7.34
CA LEU A 120 14.89 9.51 -5.98
C LEU A 120 14.54 8.03 -5.80
N VAL A 121 15.14 7.39 -4.80
CA VAL A 121 14.96 5.98 -4.48
C VAL A 121 14.42 5.87 -3.06
N LEU A 122 13.22 5.32 -2.92
CA LEU A 122 12.67 4.90 -1.65
C LEU A 122 12.91 3.40 -1.55
N GLN A 123 13.49 2.94 -0.45
CA GLN A 123 13.83 1.55 -0.27
C GLN A 123 13.25 1.04 1.04
N GLU A 124 12.64 -0.14 1.01
CA GLU A 124 12.31 -0.92 2.20
C GLU A 124 13.55 -1.16 3.06
N ASP A 125 13.45 -0.90 4.37
CA ASP A 125 14.62 -0.92 5.25
C ASP A 125 15.04 -2.35 5.63
N MET A 126 14.07 -3.16 6.06
CA MET A 126 14.29 -4.54 6.50
C MET A 126 13.37 -5.52 5.75
N PRO A 127 13.77 -5.97 4.55
CA PRO A 127 13.03 -7.01 3.84
C PRO A 127 13.09 -8.34 4.59
N GLY A 128 12.23 -9.29 4.20
CA GLY A 128 12.26 -10.65 4.72
C GLY A 128 13.62 -11.33 4.50
N GLU A 129 13.95 -12.31 5.33
CA GLU A 129 15.21 -13.05 5.20
C GLU A 129 15.35 -13.67 3.81
N GLY A 130 16.45 -13.36 3.12
CA GLY A 130 16.73 -13.83 1.76
C GLY A 130 16.02 -13.04 0.64
N GLU A 131 15.21 -12.04 0.98
CA GLU A 131 14.58 -11.15 0.01
C GLU A 131 15.43 -9.89 -0.25
N ALA A 132 15.41 -9.41 -1.49
CA ALA A 132 15.96 -8.11 -1.82
C ALA A 132 14.98 -7.02 -1.37
N PRO A 133 15.46 -5.85 -0.89
CA PRO A 133 14.58 -4.76 -0.51
C PRO A 133 13.79 -4.26 -1.71
N ARG A 134 12.49 -4.03 -1.52
CA ARG A 134 11.64 -3.39 -2.54
C ARG A 134 12.04 -1.93 -2.69
N GLU A 135 11.99 -1.44 -3.93
CA GLU A 135 12.31 -0.05 -4.25
C GLU A 135 11.21 0.63 -5.07
N VAL A 136 11.04 1.92 -4.84
CA VAL A 136 10.30 2.84 -5.71
C VAL A 136 11.26 3.90 -6.19
N ARG A 137 11.29 4.11 -7.50
CA ARG A 137 12.26 4.97 -8.18
C ARG A 137 11.53 6.07 -8.93
N VAL A 138 11.85 7.32 -8.63
CA VAL A 138 11.24 8.51 -9.24
C VAL A 138 12.36 9.35 -9.86
N PRO A 139 12.43 9.49 -11.19
CA PRO A 139 13.42 10.36 -11.81
C PRO A 139 13.13 11.82 -11.42
N VAL A 140 14.16 12.62 -11.20
CA VAL A 140 14.05 14.06 -10.88
C VAL A 140 15.23 14.82 -11.50
N ILE A 141 15.09 16.13 -11.64
CA ILE A 141 16.17 17.03 -12.07
C ILE A 141 16.53 17.93 -10.89
N LEU A 142 17.73 17.75 -10.34
CA LEU A 142 18.23 18.58 -9.24
C LEU A 142 18.70 19.92 -9.80
N ALA A 143 18.21 21.02 -9.25
CA ALA A 143 18.61 22.37 -9.61
C ALA A 143 19.46 23.01 -8.51
N PRO A 144 20.45 23.84 -8.87
CA PRO A 144 21.14 24.71 -7.91
C PRO A 144 20.14 25.65 -7.22
N ASN A 145 20.40 25.95 -5.95
CA ASN A 145 19.70 27.00 -5.20
C ASN A 145 20.23 28.39 -5.55
#